data_AF-U4KQ45-F1
#
_entry.id   AF-U4KQ45-F1
#
_cell.length_a   1.000
_cell.length_b   1.000
_cell.length_c   1.000
_cell.angle_alpha   90.00
_cell.angle_beta   90.00
_cell.angle_gamma   90.00
#
_symmetry.space_group_name_H-M   'P 1'
#
loop_
_entity.id
_entity.type
_entity.pdbx_description
1 polymer ?
#
loop_
_entity_poly.entity_id
_entity_poly.type
_entity_poly.pdbx_seq_one_letter_code
_entity_poly.pdbx_strand_id
1 'polypeptide(L)'
;MNEEAILTYTVGDPFSDIIASTWCEGIDNVDETVDCEFLSHGIVNTSIAGTYILIYQATDNAGNTAELRLTVTVSDVVESNPDVLAYYSSAEGLSGNTLFLELRSIIQADMIKVSYSDARYILDEADQDPNNSNNVLTIYDRQSVLGAWDGTTYTREHVWPNSRLGVSRVSNSTKNIGTDLHNLRATIQSTNSSRSNKYFDFTTTNDAYYPGEDDKGDVARILFYMVVMYPNLDIVNVITSAMDEATYKEDGTYMAKMSVLLQWHIEDPVDDFERNRNEVIYNYQNNRNPFIDNPDYVALLWGNNPSTVSNSSQFIN
;
A
#
# COMPACT_ATOMS: atom_id res chain seq x y z
N MET A 1 -4.84 27.28 -9.90
CA MET A 1 -3.72 26.51 -9.32
C MET A 1 -4.30 25.69 -8.18
N ASN A 2 -3.93 24.42 -8.10
CA ASN A 2 -4.31 23.51 -7.00
C ASN A 2 -3.75 23.99 -5.64
N GLU A 3 -4.20 23.38 -4.55
CA GLU A 3 -3.66 23.66 -3.21
C GLU A 3 -2.21 23.15 -3.06
N GLU A 4 -1.44 23.77 -2.16
CA GLU A 4 -0.07 23.35 -1.86
C GLU A 4 -0.05 21.91 -1.34
N ALA A 5 1.04 21.20 -1.64
CA ALA A 5 1.14 19.80 -1.28
C ALA A 5 2.55 19.37 -0.87
N ILE A 6 2.58 18.22 -0.18
CA ILE A 6 3.77 17.64 0.40
C ILE A 6 3.92 16.21 -0.13
N LEU A 7 5.07 15.92 -0.74
CA LEU A 7 5.49 14.57 -1.07
C LEU A 7 6.61 14.15 -0.12
N THR A 8 6.61 12.90 0.31
CA THR A 8 7.67 12.34 1.15
C THR A 8 8.36 11.20 0.40
N TYR A 9 9.67 11.06 0.61
CA TYR A 9 10.53 10.03 0.02
C TYR A 9 11.59 9.64 1.04
N THR A 10 12.18 8.46 0.88
CA THR A 10 13.44 8.05 1.51
C THR A 10 14.61 8.21 0.54
N VAL A 11 15.82 8.33 1.08
CA VAL A 11 17.03 8.41 0.25
C VAL A 11 17.14 7.15 -0.62
N GLY A 12 17.23 7.34 -1.93
CA GLY A 12 17.32 6.27 -2.93
C GLY A 12 16.03 6.03 -3.71
N ASP A 13 14.88 6.50 -3.22
CA ASP A 13 13.59 6.30 -3.90
C ASP A 13 13.63 6.85 -5.34
N PRO A 14 13.02 6.15 -6.32
CA PRO A 14 12.91 6.67 -7.66
C PRO A 14 11.97 7.88 -7.68
N PHE A 15 12.52 9.08 -7.93
CA PHE A 15 11.70 10.26 -8.17
C PHE A 15 11.11 10.23 -9.58
N SER A 16 9.79 10.41 -9.70
CA SER A 16 9.11 10.48 -11.00
C SER A 16 8.56 11.88 -11.25
N ASP A 17 9.15 12.58 -12.22
CA ASP A 17 8.69 13.90 -12.66
C ASP A 17 7.24 13.89 -13.19
N ILE A 18 6.71 12.71 -13.54
CA ILE A 18 5.36 12.54 -14.11
C ILE A 18 4.29 12.98 -13.10
N ILE A 19 4.48 12.71 -11.81
CA ILE A 19 3.50 13.04 -10.76
C ILE A 19 3.38 14.55 -10.61
N ALA A 20 4.48 15.29 -10.77
CA ALA A 20 4.49 16.72 -10.53
C ALA A 20 3.91 17.52 -11.72
N SER A 21 3.90 16.93 -12.94
CA SER A 21 3.27 17.53 -14.13
C SER A 21 1.74 17.42 -14.17
N THR A 22 1.15 16.42 -13.49
CA THR A 22 -0.31 16.25 -13.41
C THR A 22 -0.96 17.06 -12.26
N TRP A 23 -0.14 17.65 -11.39
CA TRP A 23 -0.61 18.36 -10.18
C TRP A 23 -0.88 19.85 -10.38
N CYS A 24 -0.53 20.40 -11.54
CA CYS A 24 -0.75 21.81 -11.80
C CYS A 24 -1.85 21.99 -12.85
N GLU A 25 -3.06 22.27 -12.37
CA GLU A 25 -4.14 22.78 -13.19
C GLU A 25 -4.37 24.27 -12.89
N GLY A 26 -4.16 25.12 -13.90
CA GLY A 26 -4.59 26.51 -13.89
C GLY A 26 -6.03 26.62 -14.36
N ILE A 27 -6.87 27.38 -13.66
CA ILE A 27 -8.22 27.72 -14.13
C ILE A 27 -8.24 29.23 -14.34
N ASP A 28 -8.45 29.65 -15.59
CA ASP A 28 -8.74 31.04 -15.92
C ASP A 28 -10.26 31.26 -16.06
N ASN A 29 -10.74 32.44 -15.66
CA ASN A 29 -12.15 32.79 -15.69
C ASN A 29 -12.63 33.32 -17.05
N VAL A 30 -11.74 33.38 -18.06
CA VAL A 30 -12.04 33.80 -19.43
C VAL A 30 -11.71 32.71 -20.46
N ASP A 31 -10.59 32.00 -20.33
CA ASP A 31 -10.03 31.13 -21.39
C ASP A 31 -10.11 29.60 -21.16
N GLU A 32 -10.78 29.13 -20.10
CA GLU A 32 -10.74 27.72 -19.61
C GLU A 32 -9.32 27.28 -19.18
N THR A 33 -9.08 25.97 -19.00
CA THR A 33 -7.87 25.40 -18.37
C THR A 33 -6.56 25.95 -18.97
N VAL A 34 -5.65 26.38 -18.10
CA VAL A 34 -4.32 26.93 -18.45
C VAL A 34 -3.24 25.88 -18.18
N ASP A 35 -2.41 25.60 -19.18
CA ASP A 35 -1.25 24.71 -19.06
C ASP A 35 -0.22 25.29 -18.08
N CYS A 36 0.28 24.46 -17.18
CA CYS A 36 1.34 24.84 -16.26
C CYS A 36 2.72 24.49 -16.81
N GLU A 37 3.65 25.44 -16.70
CA GLU A 37 5.06 25.22 -17.00
C GLU A 37 5.85 24.99 -15.70
N PHE A 38 6.76 24.01 -15.75
CA PHE A 38 7.72 23.78 -14.67
C PHE A 38 8.80 24.86 -14.71
N LEU A 39 8.79 25.74 -13.70
CA LEU A 39 9.85 26.73 -13.53
C LEU A 39 10.98 26.05 -12.78
N SER A 40 12.03 25.66 -13.50
CA SER A 40 13.14 24.91 -12.94
C SER A 40 13.75 25.59 -11.71
N HIS A 41 13.37 25.11 -10.53
CA HIS A 41 14.16 25.25 -9.32
C HIS A 41 14.18 23.89 -8.63
N GLY A 42 15.39 23.39 -8.36
CA GLY A 42 15.62 22.13 -7.67
C GLY A 42 15.38 20.90 -8.54
N ILE A 43 16.46 20.25 -8.99
CA ILE A 43 16.36 18.82 -9.30
C ILE A 43 16.12 18.15 -7.96
N VAL A 44 15.00 17.44 -7.78
CA VAL A 44 14.82 16.60 -6.59
C VAL A 44 15.90 15.52 -6.67
N ASN A 45 16.86 15.58 -5.75
CA ASN A 45 17.90 14.58 -5.66
C ASN A 45 17.54 13.62 -4.53
N THR A 46 16.79 12.57 -4.86
CA THR A 46 16.44 11.55 -3.88
C THR A 46 17.64 10.77 -3.37
N SER A 47 18.86 10.94 -3.90
CA SER A 47 20.07 10.36 -3.29
C SER A 47 20.59 11.15 -2.08
N ILE A 48 19.97 12.27 -1.71
CA ILE A 48 20.39 13.11 -0.59
C ILE A 48 19.15 13.44 0.25
N ALA A 49 19.23 13.25 1.57
CA ALA A 49 18.16 13.65 2.46
C ALA A 49 18.06 15.19 2.49
N GLY A 50 16.84 15.70 2.49
CA GLY A 50 16.58 17.13 2.50
C GLY A 50 15.19 17.48 1.99
N THR A 51 14.85 18.76 2.13
CA THR A 51 13.62 19.32 1.58
C THR A 51 13.92 19.99 0.26
N TYR A 52 13.24 19.56 -0.79
CA TYR A 52 13.28 20.11 -2.15
C TYR A 52 11.97 20.83 -2.41
N ILE A 53 12.02 21.98 -3.08
CA ILE A 53 10.83 22.75 -3.43
C ILE A 53 10.77 22.83 -4.94
N LEU A 54 9.69 22.28 -5.51
CA LEU A 54 9.36 22.41 -6.92
C LEU A 54 8.37 23.57 -7.10
N ILE A 55 8.59 24.37 -8.13
CA ILE A 55 7.76 25.54 -8.43
C ILE A 55 7.17 25.38 -9.82
N TYR A 56 5.84 25.44 -9.89
CA TYR A 56 5.08 25.45 -11.13
C TYR A 56 4.50 26.84 -11.35
N GLN A 57 4.44 27.28 -12.61
CA GLN A 57 3.79 28.52 -12.99
C GLN A 57 2.77 28.29 -14.10
N ALA A 58 1.56 28.80 -13.89
CA ALA A 58 0.58 28.97 -14.96
C ALA A 58 0.63 30.41 -15.43
N THR A 59 0.58 30.62 -16.76
CA THR A 59 0.52 31.95 -17.39
C THR A 59 -0.68 32.00 -18.31
N ASP A 60 -1.59 32.95 -18.10
CA ASP A 60 -2.74 33.15 -18.99
C ASP A 60 -2.38 33.90 -20.29
N ASN A 61 -3.31 33.97 -21.24
CA ASN A 61 -3.09 34.66 -22.52
C ASN A 61 -2.92 36.18 -22.38
N ALA A 62 -3.31 36.76 -21.25
CA ALA A 62 -3.11 38.17 -20.92
C ALA A 62 -1.73 38.42 -20.25
N GLY A 63 -0.98 37.36 -19.95
CA GLY A 63 0.33 37.40 -19.31
C GLY A 63 0.29 37.46 -17.78
N ASN A 64 -0.85 37.19 -17.14
CA ASN A 64 -0.90 37.05 -15.68
C ASN A 64 -0.35 35.68 -15.28
N THR A 65 0.43 35.65 -14.20
CA THR A 65 1.09 34.44 -13.72
C THR A 65 0.62 34.06 -12.31
N ALA A 66 0.49 32.77 -12.03
CA ALA A 66 0.31 32.22 -10.68
C ALA A 66 1.33 31.10 -10.41
N GLU A 67 1.79 30.95 -9.16
CA GLU A 67 2.76 29.93 -8.76
C GLU A 67 2.14 28.89 -7.81
N LEU A 68 2.60 27.63 -7.91
CA LEU A 68 2.30 26.53 -7.00
C LEU A 68 3.61 25.99 -6.48
N ARG A 69 3.71 25.84 -5.16
CA ARG A 69 4.87 25.24 -4.49
C ARG A 69 4.54 23.82 -4.06
N LEU A 70 5.34 22.87 -4.52
CA LEU A 70 5.29 21.49 -4.10
C LEU A 70 6.52 21.22 -3.23
N THR A 71 6.30 20.84 -1.98
CA THR A 71 7.38 20.51 -1.05
C THR A 71 7.64 19.01 -1.11
N VAL A 72 8.88 18.62 -1.37
CA VAL A 72 9.32 17.22 -1.42
C VAL A 72 10.32 17.00 -0.29
N THR A 73 10.01 16.10 0.65
CA THR A 73 10.91 15.77 1.77
C THR A 73 11.54 14.41 1.55
N VAL A 74 12.86 14.36 1.40
CA VAL A 74 13.65 13.13 1.35
C VAL A 74 14.26 12.89 2.73
N SER A 75 13.89 11.80 3.37
CA SER A 75 14.42 11.39 4.68
C SER A 75 15.60 10.43 4.52
N ASP A 76 16.55 10.45 5.46
CA ASP A 76 17.73 9.56 5.41
C ASP A 76 17.35 8.08 5.37
N VAL A 77 18.21 7.25 4.74
CA VAL A 77 18.12 5.79 4.85
C VAL A 77 18.42 5.42 6.29
N VAL A 78 17.44 4.84 6.99
CA VAL A 78 17.70 4.15 8.26
C VAL A 78 18.71 3.03 7.95
N GLU A 79 19.86 3.03 8.62
CA GLU A 79 20.90 2.00 8.47
C GLU A 79 20.23 0.62 8.39
N SER A 80 20.41 -0.06 7.26
CA SER A 80 19.64 -1.26 6.96
C SER A 80 19.94 -2.34 7.99
N ASN A 81 18.89 -2.82 8.65
CA ASN A 81 18.99 -3.85 9.68
C ASN A 81 19.70 -5.08 9.07
N PRO A 82 20.87 -5.51 9.60
CA PRO A 82 21.64 -6.60 9.02
C PRO A 82 20.86 -7.92 8.98
N ASP A 83 19.93 -8.13 9.92
CA ASP A 83 19.06 -9.31 9.91
C ASP A 83 18.08 -9.28 8.73
N VAL A 84 17.57 -8.09 8.39
CA VAL A 84 16.69 -7.88 7.21
C VAL A 84 17.49 -8.07 5.91
N LEU A 85 18.71 -7.54 5.83
CA LEU A 85 19.58 -7.78 4.67
C LEU A 85 19.89 -9.27 4.48
N ALA A 86 20.20 -9.97 5.56
CA ALA A 86 20.45 -11.41 5.52
C ALA A 86 19.20 -12.19 5.07
N TYR A 87 18.03 -11.80 5.58
CA TYR A 87 16.73 -12.42 5.25
C TYR A 87 16.42 -12.36 3.73
N TYR A 88 16.80 -11.28 3.05
CA TYR A 88 16.56 -11.10 1.61
C TYR A 88 17.78 -11.37 0.71
N SER A 89 18.89 -11.90 1.27
CA SER A 89 20.16 -12.04 0.54
C SER A 89 20.07 -12.85 -0.77
N SER A 90 19.20 -13.85 -0.85
CA SER A 90 19.01 -14.64 -2.07
C SER A 90 18.23 -13.93 -3.17
N ALA A 91 17.54 -12.82 -2.85
CA ALA A 91 16.82 -11.99 -3.81
C ALA A 91 17.71 -10.90 -4.46
N GLU A 92 18.97 -10.75 -4.02
CA GLU A 92 19.87 -9.70 -4.50
C GLU A 92 20.10 -9.80 -6.02
N GLY A 93 19.88 -8.69 -6.71
CA GLY A 93 20.08 -8.58 -8.16
C GLY A 93 19.04 -9.29 -9.03
N LEU A 94 18.02 -9.93 -8.44
CA LEU A 94 16.92 -10.54 -9.18
C LEU A 94 15.89 -9.49 -9.62
N SER A 95 15.17 -9.79 -10.70
CA SER A 95 14.01 -8.99 -11.15
C SER A 95 12.96 -9.87 -11.83
N GLY A 96 11.79 -9.28 -12.14
CA GLY A 96 10.69 -9.95 -12.83
C GLY A 96 10.31 -11.30 -12.18
N ASN A 97 10.09 -12.33 -13.01
CA ASN A 97 9.63 -13.63 -12.53
C ASN A 97 10.61 -14.31 -11.55
N THR A 98 11.91 -14.11 -11.74
CA THR A 98 12.91 -14.70 -10.84
C THR A 98 12.86 -14.09 -9.44
N LEU A 99 12.71 -12.77 -9.34
CA LEU A 99 12.50 -12.10 -8.06
C LEU A 99 11.17 -12.53 -7.44
N PHE A 100 10.10 -12.59 -8.23
CA PHE A 100 8.77 -12.97 -7.75
C PHE A 100 8.77 -14.35 -7.06
N LEU A 101 9.35 -15.36 -7.72
CA LEU A 101 9.44 -16.71 -7.19
C LEU A 101 10.39 -16.80 -5.99
N GLU A 102 11.49 -16.05 -6.00
CA GLU A 102 12.43 -16.02 -4.87
C GLU A 102 11.81 -15.37 -3.63
N LEU A 103 11.16 -14.22 -3.78
CA LEU A 103 10.44 -13.56 -2.68
C LEU A 103 9.37 -14.47 -2.09
N ARG A 104 8.60 -15.16 -2.94
CA ARG A 104 7.64 -16.18 -2.49
C ARG A 104 8.32 -17.29 -1.68
N SER A 105 9.44 -17.82 -2.17
CA SER A 105 10.21 -18.84 -1.48
C SER A 105 10.65 -18.36 -0.09
N ILE A 106 11.24 -17.16 -0.01
CA ILE A 106 11.70 -16.53 1.24
C ILE A 106 10.55 -16.41 2.25
N ILE A 107 9.41 -15.82 1.86
CA ILE A 107 8.31 -15.53 2.80
C ILE A 107 7.48 -16.76 3.17
N GLN A 108 7.60 -17.86 2.43
CA GLN A 108 6.92 -19.13 2.73
C GLN A 108 7.77 -20.09 3.55
N ALA A 109 9.11 -20.03 3.43
CA ALA A 109 10.03 -21.07 3.90
C ALA A 109 9.78 -21.50 5.35
N ASP A 110 9.73 -20.53 6.27
CA ASP A 110 9.62 -20.77 7.71
C ASP A 110 8.40 -20.10 8.34
N MET A 111 7.35 -19.82 7.55
CA MET A 111 6.15 -19.14 8.03
C MET A 111 5.41 -19.97 9.09
N ILE A 112 5.21 -19.38 10.27
CA ILE A 112 4.39 -19.91 11.35
C ILE A 112 2.94 -19.46 11.15
N LYS A 113 2.03 -20.43 11.01
CA LYS A 113 0.59 -20.15 10.90
C LYS A 113 -0.05 -19.90 12.27
N VAL A 114 -0.55 -18.69 12.43
CA VAL A 114 -1.31 -18.21 13.60
C VAL A 114 -2.80 -18.53 13.43
N SER A 115 -3.53 -18.77 14.53
CA SER A 115 -4.99 -18.97 14.45
C SER A 115 -5.73 -17.64 14.36
N TYR A 116 -6.93 -17.65 13.78
CA TYR A 116 -7.78 -16.45 13.75
C TYR A 116 -8.12 -15.92 15.17
N SER A 117 -8.18 -16.82 16.16
CA SER A 117 -8.37 -16.46 17.57
C SER A 117 -7.14 -15.83 18.21
N ASP A 118 -5.93 -16.20 17.79
CA ASP A 118 -4.70 -15.62 18.32
C ASP A 118 -4.44 -14.26 17.67
N ALA A 119 -4.78 -14.12 16.38
CA ALA A 119 -4.53 -12.93 15.59
C ALA A 119 -5.04 -11.64 16.25
N ARG A 120 -6.23 -11.65 16.86
CA ARG A 120 -6.75 -10.46 17.58
C ARG A 120 -5.78 -9.95 18.65
N TYR A 121 -5.16 -10.81 19.44
CA TYR A 121 -4.23 -10.36 20.49
C TYR A 121 -2.90 -9.87 19.92
N ILE A 122 -2.51 -10.39 18.75
CA ILE A 122 -1.31 -9.95 18.06
C ILE A 122 -1.53 -8.58 17.42
N LEU A 123 -2.76 -8.26 16.97
CA LEU A 123 -3.08 -6.92 16.47
C LEU A 123 -3.00 -5.85 17.57
N ASP A 124 -3.22 -6.20 18.84
CA ASP A 124 -3.00 -5.29 19.98
C ASP A 124 -1.55 -4.74 20.00
N GLU A 125 -0.59 -5.52 19.50
CA GLU A 125 0.83 -5.16 19.40
C GLU A 125 1.19 -4.62 18.00
N ALA A 126 0.73 -5.30 16.95
CA ALA A 126 1.12 -5.00 15.58
C ALA A 126 0.53 -3.68 15.07
N ASP A 127 -0.70 -3.36 15.48
CA ASP A 127 -1.38 -2.12 15.13
C ASP A 127 -1.38 -1.10 16.28
N GLN A 128 -0.46 -1.24 17.26
CA GLN A 128 -0.36 -0.33 18.41
C GLN A 128 -0.20 1.13 17.94
N ASP A 129 -0.97 2.03 18.55
CA ASP A 129 -0.87 3.47 18.26
C ASP A 129 0.47 4.02 18.79
N PRO A 130 1.34 4.57 17.92
CA PRO A 130 2.65 5.08 18.31
C PRO A 130 2.58 6.24 19.32
N ASN A 131 1.46 6.95 19.39
CA ASN A 131 1.24 8.06 20.30
C ASN A 131 0.52 7.64 21.59
N ASN A 132 -0.01 6.42 21.65
CA ASN A 132 -0.67 5.88 22.84
C ASN A 132 -0.62 4.35 22.85
N SER A 133 0.36 3.80 23.57
CA SER A 133 0.62 2.35 23.64
C SER A 133 -0.52 1.51 24.26
N ASN A 134 -1.55 2.13 24.84
CA ASN A 134 -2.74 1.39 25.32
C ASN A 134 -3.79 1.18 24.22
N ASN A 135 -3.58 1.82 23.07
CA ASN A 135 -4.52 1.85 21.96
C ASN A 135 -3.93 1.16 20.72
N VAL A 136 -4.82 0.78 19.82
CA VAL A 136 -4.49 0.42 18.43
C VAL A 136 -4.96 1.51 17.49
N LEU A 137 -4.25 1.68 16.38
CA LEU A 137 -4.57 2.58 15.30
C LEU A 137 -5.31 1.80 14.20
N THR A 138 -6.59 2.12 13.99
CA THR A 138 -7.44 1.38 13.04
C THR A 138 -7.14 1.74 11.59
N ILE A 139 -7.22 0.75 10.70
CA ILE A 139 -7.08 0.97 9.24
C ILE A 139 -8.31 1.68 8.65
N TYR A 140 -8.06 2.54 7.66
CA TYR A 140 -8.95 3.37 6.84
C TYR A 140 -9.49 4.64 7.50
N ASP A 141 -9.42 4.75 8.82
CA ASP A 141 -9.92 5.92 9.55
C ASP A 141 -8.96 6.44 10.63
N ARG A 142 -7.81 5.76 10.80
CA ARG A 142 -6.72 6.10 11.75
C ARG A 142 -7.24 6.47 13.14
N GLN A 143 -8.30 5.80 13.61
CA GLN A 143 -8.81 6.03 14.96
C GLN A 143 -7.93 5.34 15.99
N SER A 144 -7.56 6.08 17.04
CA SER A 144 -6.91 5.53 18.23
C SER A 144 -7.97 5.00 19.19
N VAL A 145 -8.10 3.68 19.27
CA VAL A 145 -9.11 3.00 20.11
C VAL A 145 -8.46 2.04 21.09
N LEU A 146 -9.16 1.67 22.17
CA LEU A 146 -8.62 0.76 23.19
C LEU A 146 -8.07 -0.52 22.55
N GLY A 147 -6.79 -0.80 22.78
CA GLY A 147 -6.08 -1.89 22.14
C GLY A 147 -6.40 -3.25 22.76
N ALA A 148 -6.60 -3.32 24.07
CA ALA A 148 -6.91 -4.58 24.73
C ALA A 148 -8.20 -5.21 24.17
N TRP A 149 -8.07 -6.37 23.51
CA TRP A 149 -9.22 -7.03 22.88
C TRP A 149 -10.37 -7.31 23.88
N ASP A 150 -11.52 -6.67 23.65
CA ASP A 150 -12.76 -6.83 24.42
C ASP A 150 -13.89 -7.50 23.62
N GLY A 151 -13.69 -7.71 22.31
CA GLY A 151 -14.68 -8.27 21.40
C GLY A 151 -15.67 -7.26 20.82
N THR A 152 -15.54 -5.97 21.12
CA THR A 152 -16.50 -4.92 20.72
C THR A 152 -15.87 -3.64 20.21
N THR A 153 -14.72 -3.21 20.73
CA THR A 153 -14.08 -1.93 20.41
C THR A 153 -13.59 -1.90 18.96
N TYR A 154 -12.92 -2.96 18.54
CA TYR A 154 -12.48 -3.13 17.16
C TYR A 154 -12.73 -4.57 16.69
N THR A 155 -12.64 -4.78 15.38
CA THR A 155 -12.73 -6.07 14.72
C THR A 155 -11.51 -6.28 13.82
N ARG A 156 -11.32 -7.51 13.36
CA ARG A 156 -10.27 -7.84 12.39
C ARG A 156 -10.80 -7.56 10.99
N GLU A 157 -10.14 -6.66 10.30
CA GLU A 157 -10.28 -6.41 8.88
C GLU A 157 -9.43 -7.38 8.08
N HIS A 158 -10.01 -8.00 7.06
CA HIS A 158 -9.26 -8.72 6.03
C HIS A 158 -9.02 -7.78 4.86
N VAL A 159 -7.84 -7.16 4.75
CA VAL A 159 -7.55 -6.18 3.67
C VAL A 159 -7.74 -6.80 2.29
N TRP A 160 -7.37 -8.05 2.10
CA TRP A 160 -7.94 -8.92 1.08
C TRP A 160 -9.11 -9.70 1.68
N PRO A 161 -10.39 -9.37 1.34
CA PRO A 161 -11.56 -9.90 2.03
C PRO A 161 -11.58 -11.43 2.08
N ASN A 162 -11.97 -12.03 3.20
CA ASN A 162 -12.05 -13.49 3.31
C ASN A 162 -12.96 -14.14 2.26
N SER A 163 -14.02 -13.44 1.83
CA SER A 163 -14.89 -13.85 0.73
C SER A 163 -14.20 -13.90 -0.64
N ARG A 164 -13.01 -13.33 -0.79
CA ARG A 164 -12.21 -13.32 -2.02
C ARG A 164 -10.87 -14.06 -1.87
N LEU A 165 -10.70 -14.88 -0.82
CA LEU A 165 -9.45 -15.64 -0.61
C LEU A 165 -9.48 -17.05 -1.22
N GLY A 166 -10.60 -17.45 -1.85
CA GLY A 166 -10.75 -18.81 -2.40
C GLY A 166 -10.89 -19.90 -1.35
N VAL A 167 -11.13 -19.52 -0.09
CA VAL A 167 -11.31 -20.45 1.04
C VAL A 167 -12.62 -20.19 1.75
N SER A 168 -13.12 -21.19 2.48
CA SER A 168 -14.29 -21.02 3.34
C SER A 168 -14.09 -19.95 4.40
N ARG A 169 -15.21 -19.42 4.90
CA ARG A 169 -15.21 -18.41 5.97
C ARG A 169 -14.38 -18.88 7.17
N VAL A 170 -13.48 -18.03 7.65
CA VAL A 170 -12.61 -18.35 8.78
C VAL A 170 -13.41 -18.51 10.07
N SER A 171 -12.91 -19.41 10.93
CA SER A 171 -13.39 -19.63 12.29
C SER A 171 -12.23 -19.43 13.26
N ASN A 172 -12.51 -19.35 14.56
CA ASN A 172 -11.49 -19.08 15.59
C ASN A 172 -10.29 -20.06 15.55
N SER A 173 -10.50 -21.32 15.15
CA SER A 173 -9.44 -22.33 15.06
C SER A 173 -8.77 -22.42 13.69
N THR A 174 -9.24 -21.67 12.69
CA THR A 174 -8.67 -21.69 11.33
C THR A 174 -7.21 -21.22 11.36
N LYS A 175 -6.36 -21.88 10.54
CA LYS A 175 -4.95 -21.56 10.31
C LYS A 175 -4.63 -21.71 8.82
N ASN A 176 -4.92 -20.68 8.02
CA ASN A 176 -4.74 -20.72 6.56
C ASN A 176 -4.49 -19.29 6.02
N ILE A 177 -4.61 -19.09 4.70
CA ILE A 177 -4.50 -17.78 4.04
C ILE A 177 -5.34 -16.67 4.71
N GLY A 178 -6.50 -17.00 5.26
CA GLY A 178 -7.37 -16.05 5.94
C GLY A 178 -6.94 -15.68 7.36
N THR A 179 -5.79 -16.18 7.82
CA THR A 179 -5.24 -15.86 9.14
C THR A 179 -3.82 -15.32 9.07
N ASP A 180 -3.39 -14.90 7.88
CA ASP A 180 -2.14 -14.20 7.68
C ASP A 180 -2.22 -12.78 8.27
N LEU A 181 -1.38 -12.50 9.25
CA LEU A 181 -1.31 -11.24 9.98
C LEU A 181 -0.95 -10.08 9.06
N HIS A 182 -0.18 -10.30 7.98
CA HIS A 182 0.08 -9.23 7.01
C HIS A 182 -1.21 -8.74 6.33
N ASN A 183 -2.24 -9.59 6.24
CA ASN A 183 -3.55 -9.27 5.67
C ASN A 183 -4.60 -8.82 6.70
N LEU A 184 -4.32 -8.96 8.00
CA LEU A 184 -5.25 -8.65 9.08
C LEU A 184 -4.94 -7.31 9.74
N ARG A 185 -5.91 -6.42 9.84
CA ARG A 185 -5.76 -5.11 10.51
C ARG A 185 -6.86 -4.88 11.54
N ALA A 186 -6.61 -4.08 12.56
CA ALA A 186 -7.61 -3.57 13.46
C ALA A 186 -8.48 -2.54 12.72
N THR A 187 -9.80 -2.62 12.86
CA THR A 187 -10.73 -1.62 12.33
C THR A 187 -11.97 -1.53 13.21
N ILE A 188 -12.69 -0.42 13.22
CA ILE A 188 -13.98 -0.36 13.90
C ILE A 188 -15.08 -1.06 13.08
N GLN A 189 -16.12 -1.54 13.77
CA GLN A 189 -17.19 -2.34 13.17
C GLN A 189 -17.92 -1.61 12.03
N SER A 190 -18.17 -0.31 12.16
CA SER A 190 -18.87 0.49 11.14
C SER A 190 -18.05 0.59 9.85
N THR A 191 -16.74 0.85 9.98
CA THR A 191 -15.83 0.99 8.85
C THR A 191 -15.71 -0.33 8.11
N ASN A 192 -15.46 -1.44 8.82
CA ASN A 192 -15.44 -2.80 8.24
C ASN A 192 -16.74 -3.13 7.50
N SER A 193 -17.89 -2.88 8.14
CA SER A 193 -19.20 -3.13 7.50
C SER A 193 -19.41 -2.31 6.24
N SER A 194 -18.95 -1.06 6.19
CA SER A 194 -19.03 -0.21 5.00
C SER A 194 -18.09 -0.66 3.87
N ARG A 195 -16.92 -1.19 4.27
CA ARG A 195 -15.87 -1.68 3.38
C ARG A 195 -16.35 -2.93 2.66
N SER A 196 -16.98 -3.87 3.39
CA SER A 196 -17.52 -5.11 2.83
C SER A 196 -16.45 -5.91 2.08
N ASN A 197 -16.76 -6.45 0.89
CA ASN A 197 -15.85 -7.12 -0.03
C ASN A 197 -15.53 -6.27 -1.27
N LYS A 198 -15.69 -4.94 -1.17
CA LYS A 198 -15.46 -4.01 -2.28
C LYS A 198 -14.00 -4.03 -2.72
N TYR A 199 -13.75 -3.90 -4.01
CA TYR A 199 -12.38 -3.75 -4.52
C TYR A 199 -11.83 -2.37 -4.22
N PHE A 200 -10.51 -2.21 -4.17
CA PHE A 200 -9.91 -0.89 -3.96
C PHE A 200 -9.79 -0.10 -5.26
N ASP A 201 -10.12 1.18 -5.19
CA ASP A 201 -10.04 2.16 -6.28
C ASP A 201 -9.98 3.59 -5.72
N PHE A 202 -9.78 4.60 -6.56
CA PHE A 202 -9.70 6.02 -6.16
C PHE A 202 -10.97 6.57 -5.50
N THR A 203 -12.12 5.92 -5.67
CA THR A 203 -13.41 6.43 -5.19
C THR A 203 -14.21 5.34 -4.52
N THR A 204 -14.78 5.66 -3.36
CA THR A 204 -15.77 4.80 -2.71
C THR A 204 -17.09 4.83 -3.47
N THR A 205 -17.52 3.66 -3.94
CA THR A 205 -18.80 3.43 -4.61
C THR A 205 -19.53 2.25 -3.97
N ASN A 206 -20.52 1.68 -4.68
CA ASN A 206 -21.16 0.44 -4.23
C ASN A 206 -20.20 -0.76 -4.34
N ASP A 207 -19.30 -0.76 -5.34
CA ASP A 207 -18.43 -1.89 -5.65
C ASP A 207 -16.96 -1.61 -5.29
N ALA A 208 -16.59 -0.33 -5.19
CA ALA A 208 -15.23 0.14 -4.92
C ALA A 208 -15.10 0.83 -3.55
N TYR A 209 -13.92 0.80 -2.97
CA TYR A 209 -13.59 1.45 -1.70
C TYR A 209 -12.28 2.23 -1.80
N TYR A 210 -12.30 3.48 -1.36
CA TYR A 210 -11.12 4.30 -1.19
C TYR A 210 -10.66 4.23 0.27
N PRO A 211 -9.43 3.75 0.58
CA PRO A 211 -8.96 3.54 1.95
C PRO A 211 -8.58 4.83 2.67
N GLY A 212 -8.51 5.97 1.99
CA GLY A 212 -8.04 7.23 2.55
C GLY A 212 -6.55 7.47 2.28
N GLU A 213 -6.11 8.72 2.43
CA GLU A 213 -4.73 9.13 2.10
C GLU A 213 -3.69 8.45 2.97
N ASP A 214 -4.01 8.25 4.25
CA ASP A 214 -3.04 7.75 5.23
C ASP A 214 -2.78 6.23 5.12
N ASP A 215 -3.64 5.45 4.46
CA ASP A 215 -3.55 3.97 4.43
C ASP A 215 -3.46 3.41 3.00
N LYS A 216 -3.39 4.25 1.96
CA LYS A 216 -3.47 3.78 0.56
C LYS A 216 -2.22 2.99 0.16
N GLY A 217 -1.05 3.39 0.64
CA GLY A 217 0.23 2.72 0.49
C GLY A 217 0.28 1.42 1.27
N ASP A 218 -0.18 1.42 2.53
CA ASP A 218 -0.33 0.22 3.36
C ASP A 218 -1.14 -0.85 2.62
N VAL A 219 -2.31 -0.45 2.12
CA VAL A 219 -3.19 -1.34 1.36
C VAL A 219 -2.48 -1.90 0.13
N ALA A 220 -1.78 -1.06 -0.63
CA ALA A 220 -1.03 -1.51 -1.81
C ALA A 220 0.01 -2.58 -1.44
N ARG A 221 0.86 -2.32 -0.44
CA ARG A 221 1.91 -3.24 0.00
C ARG A 221 1.36 -4.53 0.60
N ILE A 222 0.23 -4.49 1.31
CA ILE A 222 -0.46 -5.69 1.79
C ILE A 222 -0.94 -6.55 0.62
N LEU A 223 -1.55 -5.94 -0.41
CA LEU A 223 -2.06 -6.69 -1.57
C LEU A 223 -0.94 -7.24 -2.45
N PHE A 224 0.14 -6.50 -2.67
CA PHE A 224 1.33 -7.01 -3.35
C PHE A 224 1.92 -8.22 -2.62
N TYR A 225 2.04 -8.15 -1.29
CA TYR A 225 2.45 -9.29 -0.47
C TYR A 225 1.53 -10.49 -0.67
N MET A 226 0.21 -10.28 -0.62
CA MET A 226 -0.76 -11.37 -0.76
C MET A 226 -0.64 -12.12 -2.09
N VAL A 227 -0.38 -11.41 -3.19
CA VAL A 227 -0.15 -12.03 -4.51
C VAL A 227 1.17 -12.81 -4.57
N VAL A 228 2.24 -12.27 -4.00
CA VAL A 228 3.52 -13.00 -3.94
C VAL A 228 3.37 -14.24 -3.06
N MET A 229 2.74 -14.11 -1.89
CA MET A 229 2.59 -15.17 -0.90
C MET A 229 1.65 -16.29 -1.37
N TYR A 230 0.56 -15.97 -2.07
CA TYR A 230 -0.48 -16.94 -2.40
C TYR A 230 -0.73 -17.00 -3.91
N PRO A 231 -0.33 -18.10 -4.59
CA PRO A 231 -0.34 -18.19 -6.06
C PRO A 231 -1.73 -18.16 -6.69
N ASN A 232 -2.78 -18.39 -5.90
CA ASN A 232 -4.17 -18.39 -6.36
C ASN A 232 -4.82 -17.01 -6.28
N LEU A 233 -4.10 -15.96 -5.85
CA LEU A 233 -4.61 -14.59 -5.79
C LEU A 233 -4.06 -13.76 -6.95
N ASP A 234 -4.90 -12.88 -7.51
CA ASP A 234 -4.48 -12.00 -8.61
C ASP A 234 -5.07 -10.59 -8.48
N ILE A 235 -4.25 -9.59 -8.82
CA ILE A 235 -4.65 -8.19 -8.94
C ILE A 235 -4.83 -7.87 -10.43
N VAL A 236 -6.00 -7.34 -10.79
CA VAL A 236 -6.42 -7.11 -12.19
C VAL A 236 -6.91 -5.68 -12.40
N ASN A 237 -6.70 -5.06 -13.56
CA ASN A 237 -7.25 -3.71 -13.79
C ASN A 237 -8.76 -3.67 -14.09
N VAL A 238 -9.35 -4.81 -14.46
CA VAL A 238 -10.77 -4.92 -14.80
C VAL A 238 -11.40 -6.02 -13.97
N ILE A 239 -12.19 -5.63 -12.98
CA ILE A 239 -13.02 -6.54 -12.21
C ILE A 239 -14.40 -6.56 -12.87
N THR A 240 -14.83 -7.73 -13.34
CA THR A 240 -16.15 -7.91 -13.93
C THR A 240 -17.14 -8.41 -12.89
N SER A 241 -18.44 -8.16 -13.10
CA SER A 241 -19.50 -8.67 -12.22
C SER A 241 -19.48 -10.20 -12.08
N ALA A 242 -19.05 -10.93 -13.12
CA ALA A 242 -18.91 -12.39 -13.07
C ALA A 242 -17.79 -12.85 -12.09
N MET A 243 -16.76 -12.02 -11.88
CA MET A 243 -15.68 -12.28 -10.91
C MET A 243 -16.09 -11.95 -9.47
N ASP A 244 -17.23 -11.27 -9.29
CA ASP A 244 -17.78 -10.86 -7.99
C ASP A 244 -18.73 -11.91 -7.37
N GLU A 245 -19.37 -12.75 -8.20
CA GLU A 245 -20.34 -13.75 -7.73
C GLU A 245 -19.69 -14.98 -7.05
N ALA A 246 -18.36 -15.09 -7.08
CA ALA A 246 -17.58 -16.23 -6.63
C ALA A 246 -17.15 -16.15 -5.14
N THR A 247 -18.09 -15.80 -4.25
CA THR A 247 -17.81 -15.64 -2.81
C THR A 247 -17.31 -16.96 -2.17
N TYR A 248 -16.15 -16.90 -1.51
CA TYR A 248 -15.45 -18.01 -0.85
C TYR A 248 -14.99 -19.13 -1.80
N LYS A 249 -14.86 -18.84 -3.10
CA LYS A 249 -14.47 -19.81 -4.14
C LYS A 249 -13.21 -19.37 -4.88
N GLU A 250 -12.51 -20.33 -5.46
CA GLU A 250 -11.24 -20.10 -6.17
C GLU A 250 -11.38 -19.13 -7.35
N ASP A 251 -12.55 -19.07 -7.99
CA ASP A 251 -12.87 -18.16 -9.11
C ASP A 251 -13.17 -16.72 -8.67
N GLY A 252 -13.16 -16.43 -7.36
CA GLY A 252 -13.42 -15.09 -6.78
C GLY A 252 -12.19 -14.44 -6.16
N THR A 253 -11.00 -14.89 -6.55
CA THR A 253 -9.70 -14.56 -5.94
C THR A 253 -9.03 -13.32 -6.52
N TYR A 254 -9.83 -12.31 -6.85
CA TYR A 254 -9.38 -11.08 -7.50
C TYR A 254 -9.60 -9.86 -6.63
N MET A 255 -8.66 -8.91 -6.63
CA MET A 255 -8.77 -7.70 -5.82
C MET A 255 -8.09 -6.48 -6.46
N ALA A 256 -8.65 -5.31 -6.17
CA ALA A 256 -8.10 -3.99 -6.53
C ALA A 256 -7.81 -3.81 -8.02
N LYS A 257 -7.15 -2.70 -8.37
CA LYS A 257 -6.63 -2.43 -9.71
C LYS A 257 -5.12 -2.26 -9.64
N MET A 258 -4.37 -2.98 -10.46
CA MET A 258 -2.91 -2.96 -10.45
C MET A 258 -2.37 -1.53 -10.63
N SER A 259 -2.93 -0.79 -11.58
CA SER A 259 -2.53 0.61 -11.82
C SER A 259 -2.77 1.51 -10.59
N VAL A 260 -3.86 1.30 -9.87
CA VAL A 260 -4.19 2.07 -8.66
C VAL A 260 -3.20 1.76 -7.55
N LEU A 261 -2.91 0.48 -7.30
CA LEU A 261 -1.99 0.10 -6.23
C LEU A 261 -0.56 0.55 -6.50
N LEU A 262 -0.10 0.50 -7.75
CA LEU A 262 1.22 1.02 -8.13
C LEU A 262 1.31 2.54 -7.88
N GLN A 263 0.24 3.27 -8.17
CA GLN A 263 0.17 4.71 -7.89
C GLN A 263 0.16 4.98 -6.38
N TRP A 264 -0.67 4.29 -5.61
CA TRP A 264 -0.74 4.45 -4.16
C TRP A 264 0.57 4.12 -3.45
N HIS A 265 1.26 3.07 -3.88
CA HIS A 265 2.59 2.73 -3.34
C HIS A 265 3.62 3.85 -3.50
N ILE A 266 3.51 4.65 -4.57
CA ILE A 266 4.39 5.80 -4.82
C ILE A 266 3.93 7.04 -4.05
N GLU A 267 2.62 7.29 -3.99
CA GLU A 267 2.05 8.47 -3.33
C GLU A 267 2.07 8.40 -1.81
N ASP A 268 2.06 7.19 -1.25
CA ASP A 268 2.07 6.92 0.18
C ASP A 268 3.22 5.92 0.50
N PRO A 269 4.45 6.43 0.70
CA PRO A 269 5.63 5.62 0.99
C PRO A 269 5.53 4.87 2.32
N VAL A 270 6.46 3.93 2.54
CA VAL A 270 6.50 3.18 3.80
C VAL A 270 6.81 4.09 4.99
N ASP A 271 5.98 4.03 6.02
CA ASP A 271 6.16 4.79 7.26
C ASP A 271 6.72 3.94 8.42
N ASP A 272 6.96 4.59 9.57
CA ASP A 272 7.47 3.91 10.77
C ASP A 272 6.45 2.96 11.39
N PHE A 273 5.15 3.22 11.22
CA PHE A 273 4.09 2.37 11.72
C PHE A 273 4.09 1.02 11.00
N GLU A 274 4.18 1.03 9.68
CA GLU A 274 4.30 -0.18 8.86
C GLU A 274 5.58 -0.96 9.14
N ARG A 275 6.72 -0.27 9.27
CA ARG A 275 7.99 -0.93 9.65
C ARG A 275 7.87 -1.64 10.99
N ASN A 276 7.36 -0.96 12.02
CA ASN A 276 7.12 -1.56 13.33
C ASN A 276 6.16 -2.75 13.24
N ARG A 277 5.05 -2.59 12.51
CA ARG A 277 4.07 -3.65 12.30
C ARG A 277 4.69 -4.87 11.63
N ASN A 278 5.53 -4.68 10.62
CA ASN A 278 6.22 -5.77 9.92
C ASN A 278 7.18 -6.52 10.88
N GLU A 279 7.90 -5.80 11.74
CA GLU A 279 8.75 -6.39 12.79
C GLU A 279 7.95 -7.20 13.82
N VAL A 280 6.83 -6.67 14.32
CA VAL A 280 5.95 -7.39 15.24
C VAL A 280 5.44 -8.67 14.58
N ILE A 281 4.92 -8.59 13.36
CA ILE A 281 4.41 -9.75 12.64
C ILE A 281 5.52 -10.79 12.41
N TYR A 282 6.74 -10.36 12.08
CA TYR A 282 7.89 -11.27 11.94
C TYR A 282 8.14 -12.09 13.22
N ASN A 283 7.99 -11.49 14.41
CA ASN A 283 8.15 -12.23 15.68
C ASN A 283 7.07 -13.31 15.90
N TYR A 284 5.91 -13.21 15.24
CA TYR A 284 4.80 -14.17 15.37
C TYR A 284 4.68 -15.17 14.22
N GLN A 285 4.93 -14.73 12.99
CA GLN A 285 4.81 -15.55 11.78
C GLN A 285 6.15 -15.98 11.20
N ASN A 286 7.27 -15.42 11.68
CA ASN A 286 8.60 -15.66 11.13
C ASN A 286 8.70 -15.39 9.61
N ASN A 287 7.86 -14.47 9.11
CA ASN A 287 7.91 -13.98 7.74
C ASN A 287 7.62 -12.48 7.68
N ARG A 288 8.20 -11.82 6.68
CA ARG A 288 8.17 -10.37 6.47
C ARG A 288 7.43 -9.99 5.20
N ASN A 289 6.81 -8.82 5.17
CA ASN A 289 6.31 -8.21 3.93
C ASN A 289 7.49 -7.58 3.17
N PRO A 290 7.90 -8.14 2.01
CA PRO A 290 9.06 -7.63 1.26
C PRO A 290 8.88 -6.20 0.75
N PHE A 291 7.64 -5.75 0.57
CA PHE A 291 7.35 -4.43 0.01
C PHE A 291 7.35 -3.33 1.07
N ILE A 292 7.35 -3.70 2.36
CA ILE A 292 7.62 -2.79 3.48
C ILE A 292 9.14 -2.66 3.68
N ASP A 293 9.85 -3.80 3.71
CA ASP A 293 11.30 -3.80 3.96
C ASP A 293 12.12 -3.33 2.75
N ASN A 294 11.64 -3.57 1.53
CA ASN A 294 12.31 -3.21 0.27
C ASN A 294 11.27 -2.69 -0.75
N PRO A 295 10.80 -1.43 -0.63
CA PRO A 295 9.76 -0.85 -1.50
C PRO A 295 10.08 -0.91 -2.99
N ASP A 296 11.37 -0.86 -3.35
CA ASP A 296 11.86 -0.95 -4.73
C ASP A 296 11.57 -2.29 -5.41
N TYR A 297 11.26 -3.35 -4.66
CA TYR A 297 10.84 -4.63 -5.25
C TYR A 297 9.57 -4.50 -6.08
N VAL A 298 8.69 -3.54 -5.77
CA VAL A 298 7.53 -3.25 -6.62
C VAL A 298 7.97 -2.86 -8.03
N ALA A 299 8.97 -1.98 -8.14
CA ALA A 299 9.55 -1.54 -9.41
C ALA A 299 10.23 -2.69 -10.17
N LEU A 300 10.99 -3.53 -9.47
CA LEU A 300 11.71 -4.65 -10.07
C LEU A 300 10.78 -5.77 -10.56
N LEU A 301 9.59 -5.88 -9.97
CA LEU A 301 8.56 -6.83 -10.39
C LEU A 301 7.70 -6.24 -11.50
N TRP A 302 7.05 -5.10 -11.28
CA TRP A 302 5.99 -4.61 -12.18
C TRP A 302 6.36 -3.32 -12.93
N GLY A 303 7.48 -2.68 -12.60
CA GLY A 303 7.90 -1.41 -13.18
C GLY A 303 7.24 -0.19 -12.52
N ASN A 304 7.74 1.00 -12.86
CA ASN A 304 7.34 2.27 -12.24
C ASN A 304 6.24 3.02 -12.99
N ASN A 305 5.64 2.43 -14.03
CA ASN A 305 4.63 3.11 -14.83
C ASN A 305 3.26 2.43 -14.67
N PRO A 306 2.39 2.96 -13.79
CA PRO A 306 1.05 2.43 -13.54
C PRO A 306 0.20 2.22 -14.80
N SER A 307 0.43 3.04 -15.85
CA SER A 307 -0.35 2.98 -17.09
C SER A 307 -0.01 1.80 -18.00
N THR A 308 1.10 1.10 -17.73
CA THR A 308 1.62 0.02 -18.60
C THR A 308 1.42 -1.39 -18.03
N VAL A 309 0.98 -1.51 -16.77
CA VAL A 309 0.81 -2.81 -16.09
C VAL A 309 -0.66 -3.16 -16.02
N SER A 310 -1.03 -4.32 -16.56
CA SER A 310 -2.43 -4.75 -16.70
C SER A 310 -2.91 -5.72 -15.61
N ASN A 311 -2.04 -6.57 -15.07
CA ASN A 311 -2.34 -7.53 -14.00
C ASN A 311 -1.06 -8.06 -13.32
N SER A 312 -1.23 -8.72 -12.18
CA SER A 312 -0.13 -9.38 -11.47
C SER A 312 0.20 -10.78 -12.01
N SER A 313 -0.76 -11.42 -12.69
CA SER A 313 -0.66 -12.73 -13.33
C SER A 313 0.49 -12.92 -14.34
N GLN A 314 1.19 -11.86 -14.75
CA GLN A 314 2.35 -11.96 -15.64
C GLN A 314 3.50 -12.84 -15.10
N PHE A 315 3.49 -13.19 -13.80
CA PHE A 315 4.48 -14.04 -13.13
C PHE A 315 3.97 -15.44 -12.74
N ILE A 316 2.78 -15.84 -13.21
CA ILE A 316 2.24 -17.17 -12.95
C ILE A 316 2.73 -18.13 -14.04
N ASN A 317 3.85 -18.82 -13.79
CA ASN A 317 4.25 -20.08 -14.45
C ASN A 317 5.12 -20.92 -13.52
#